data_AF-A0A0F2R9A6-F1
#
_entry.id   AF-A0A0F2R9A6-F1
#
_cell.length_a   1.000
_cell.length_b   1.000
_cell.length_c   1.000
_cell.angle_alpha   90.00
_cell.angle_beta   90.00
_cell.angle_gamma   90.00
#
_symmetry.space_group_name_H-M   'P 1'
#
loop_
_entity.id
_entity.type
_entity.pdbx_description
1 polymer ?
#
loop_
_entity_poly.entity_id
_entity_poly.type
_entity_poly.pdbx_seq_one_letter_code
_entity_poly.pdbx_strand_id
1 'polypeptide(L)'
;MTYDPLQAWRLAWQTQEMMTAAALTIGLRTFAMGEAMVGLRPHDHRENQRMVSEKMKAAAESAKASALLWPQLMAASPTAAWGLWLRLGSGGLRPYHSRTTANVARLMSKRLR
;
A
#
# COMPACT_ATOMS: atom_id res chain seq x y z
N MET A 1 -6.04 -12.17 26.36
CA MET A 1 -5.45 -11.46 25.20
C MET A 1 -6.27 -10.19 25.04
N THR A 2 -5.74 -9.05 25.49
CA THR A 2 -6.45 -7.78 25.59
C THR A 2 -6.48 -7.06 24.26
N TYR A 3 -7.63 -6.45 23.94
CA TYR A 3 -7.77 -5.48 22.85
C TYR A 3 -6.71 -4.38 23.00
N ASP A 4 -5.91 -4.17 21.96
CA ASP A 4 -4.90 -3.09 21.90
C ASP A 4 -5.45 -1.93 21.05
N PRO A 5 -6.07 -0.91 21.68
CA PRO A 5 -6.64 0.23 20.95
C PRO A 5 -5.59 1.02 20.18
N LEU A 6 -4.35 1.06 20.66
CA LEU A 6 -3.27 1.78 19.99
C LEU A 6 -2.87 1.08 18.70
N GLN A 7 -2.85 -0.24 18.69
CA GLN A 7 -2.58 -1.02 17.46
C GLN A 7 -3.70 -0.82 16.43
N ALA A 8 -4.96 -0.81 16.86
CA ALA A 8 -6.10 -0.53 15.98
C ALA A 8 -6.02 0.88 15.37
N TRP A 9 -5.71 1.88 16.19
CA TRP A 9 -5.51 3.26 15.74
C TRP A 9 -4.37 3.39 14.72
N ARG A 10 -3.22 2.78 15.01
CA ARG A 10 -2.07 2.79 14.09
C ARG A 10 -2.39 2.15 12.74
N LEU A 11 -3.12 1.04 12.75
CA LEU A 11 -3.56 0.39 11.52
C LEU A 11 -4.53 1.26 10.71
N ALA A 12 -5.49 1.91 11.39
CA ALA A 12 -6.42 2.84 10.76
C ALA A 12 -5.67 4.02 10.12
N TRP A 13 -4.74 4.62 10.85
CA TRP A 13 -3.91 5.72 10.36
C TRP A 13 -3.06 5.31 9.14
N GLN A 14 -2.36 4.17 9.23
CA GLN A 14 -1.57 3.62 8.13
C GLN A 14 -2.42 3.33 6.88
N THR A 15 -3.65 2.83 7.08
CA THR A 15 -4.58 2.57 5.97
C THR A 15 -5.01 3.87 5.30
N GLN A 16 -5.30 4.90 6.09
CA GLN A 16 -5.64 6.23 5.57
C GLN A 16 -4.48 6.83 4.76
N GLU A 17 -3.26 6.83 5.29
CA GLU A 17 -2.07 7.31 4.57
C GLU A 17 -1.87 6.57 3.23
N MET A 18 -2.02 5.23 3.27
CA MET A 18 -1.93 4.40 2.07
C MET A 18 -3.02 4.73 1.04
N MET A 19 -4.28 4.90 1.47
CA MET A 19 -5.39 5.23 0.57
C MET A 19 -5.20 6.61 -0.07
N THR A 20 -4.80 7.62 0.70
CA THR A 20 -4.50 8.96 0.17
C THR A 20 -3.35 8.90 -0.82
N ALA A 21 -2.26 8.18 -0.48
CA ALA A 21 -1.13 8.04 -1.39
C ALA A 21 -1.51 7.26 -2.68
N ALA A 22 -2.36 6.24 -2.57
CA ALA A 22 -2.86 5.50 -3.72
C ALA A 22 -3.70 6.40 -4.64
N ALA A 23 -4.60 7.20 -4.07
CA ALA A 23 -5.42 8.16 -4.80
C ALA A 23 -4.56 9.19 -5.55
N LEU A 24 -3.55 9.76 -4.89
CA LEU A 24 -2.61 10.70 -5.52
C LEU A 24 -1.81 10.03 -6.64
N THR A 25 -1.33 8.80 -6.43
CA THR A 25 -0.62 8.03 -7.47
C THR A 25 -1.50 7.82 -8.70
N ILE A 26 -2.75 7.41 -8.50
CA ILE A 26 -3.70 7.19 -9.59
C ILE A 26 -3.95 8.51 -10.32
N GLY A 27 -4.31 9.57 -9.61
CA GLY A 27 -4.57 10.88 -10.18
C GLY A 27 -3.41 11.39 -11.02
N LEU A 28 -2.20 11.44 -10.44
CA LEU A 28 -1.00 11.92 -11.15
C LEU A 28 -0.70 11.13 -12.43
N ARG A 29 -0.91 9.81 -12.41
CA ARG A 29 -0.70 8.97 -13.58
C ARG A 29 -1.79 9.18 -14.63
N THR A 30 -3.04 9.30 -14.23
CA THR A 30 -4.16 9.59 -15.14
C THR A 30 -3.94 10.94 -15.83
N PHE A 31 -3.51 11.96 -15.09
CA PHE A 31 -3.15 13.26 -15.68
C PHE A 31 -1.98 13.13 -16.66
N ALA A 32 -0.89 12.44 -16.28
CA ALA A 32 0.26 12.26 -17.17
C ALA A 32 -0.08 11.47 -18.45
N MET A 33 -0.96 10.48 -18.36
CA MET A 33 -1.48 9.76 -19.52
C MET A 33 -2.33 10.67 -20.41
N GLY A 34 -3.17 11.51 -19.81
CA GLY A 34 -3.95 12.53 -20.54
C GLY A 34 -3.05 13.52 -21.28
N GLU A 35 -2.03 14.08 -20.61
CA GLU A 35 -1.03 14.96 -21.23
C GLU A 35 -0.31 14.28 -22.39
N ALA A 36 0.02 12.98 -22.26
CA ALA A 36 0.65 12.23 -23.33
C ALA A 36 -0.28 11.96 -24.53
N MET A 37 -1.57 11.73 -24.28
CA MET A 37 -2.56 11.54 -25.34
C MET A 37 -2.70 12.78 -26.22
N VAL A 38 -2.58 13.98 -25.65
CA VAL A 38 -2.63 15.25 -26.38
C VAL A 38 -1.25 15.78 -26.81
N GLY A 39 -0.19 14.97 -26.66
CA GLY A 39 1.16 15.30 -27.10
C GLY A 39 1.90 16.34 -26.25
N LEU A 40 1.37 16.73 -25.09
CA LEU A 40 2.00 17.73 -24.20
C LEU A 40 3.23 17.17 -23.46
N ARG A 41 3.28 15.85 -23.23
CA ARG A 41 4.42 15.17 -22.59
C ARG A 41 4.61 13.75 -23.11
N PRO A 42 5.85 13.22 -23.12
CA PRO A 42 6.07 11.81 -23.46
C PRO A 42 5.54 10.87 -22.37
N HIS A 43 4.93 9.76 -22.78
CA HIS A 43 4.42 8.76 -21.85
C HIS A 43 5.57 7.96 -21.19
N ASP A 44 5.70 8.04 -19.86
CA ASP A 44 6.75 7.34 -19.10
C ASP A 44 6.38 5.87 -18.81
N HIS A 45 6.48 5.03 -19.84
CA HIS A 45 6.24 3.60 -19.73
C HIS A 45 7.19 2.91 -18.73
N ARG A 46 8.44 3.39 -18.61
CA ARG A 46 9.46 2.77 -17.76
C ARG A 46 9.13 2.94 -16.29
N GLU A 47 8.75 4.14 -15.86
CA GLU A 47 8.32 4.36 -14.47
C GLU A 47 7.02 3.61 -14.14
N ASN A 48 6.08 3.57 -15.09
CA ASN A 48 4.85 2.81 -14.92
C ASN A 48 5.13 1.32 -14.68
N GLN A 49 6.01 0.70 -15.47
CA GLN A 49 6.42 -0.70 -15.30
C GLN A 49 7.16 -0.91 -13.98
N ARG A 50 8.05 0.01 -13.61
CA ARG A 50 8.74 -0.02 -12.31
C ARG A 50 7.75 -0.04 -11.15
N MET A 51 6.78 0.88 -11.12
CA MET A 51 5.78 0.95 -10.05
C MET A 51 4.92 -0.32 -9.96
N VAL A 52 4.57 -0.95 -11.09
CA VAL A 52 3.86 -2.24 -11.09
C VAL A 52 4.72 -3.34 -10.47
N SER A 53 5.98 -3.45 -10.89
CA SER A 53 6.90 -4.45 -10.32
C SER A 53 7.10 -4.27 -8.81
N GLU A 54 7.14 -3.01 -8.33
CA GLU A 54 7.21 -2.66 -6.92
C GLU A 54 5.93 -3.10 -6.19
N LYS A 55 4.74 -2.84 -6.75
CA LYS A 55 3.47 -3.33 -6.18
C LYS A 55 3.40 -4.86 -6.10
N MET A 56 3.88 -5.57 -7.12
CA MET A 56 3.91 -7.04 -7.12
C MET A 56 4.86 -7.59 -6.04
N LYS A 57 6.02 -6.95 -5.84
CA LYS A 57 6.90 -7.29 -4.71
C LYS A 57 6.23 -7.03 -3.36
N ALA A 58 5.42 -5.97 -3.24
CA ALA A 58 4.65 -5.70 -2.02
C ALA A 58 3.58 -6.74 -1.77
N ALA A 59 2.91 -7.21 -2.82
CA ALA A 59 1.96 -8.30 -2.73
C ALA A 59 2.63 -9.57 -2.20
N ALA A 60 3.80 -9.93 -2.74
CA ALA A 60 4.55 -11.11 -2.30
C ALA A 60 5.02 -10.99 -0.84
N GLU A 61 5.57 -9.84 -0.44
CA GLU A 61 6.00 -9.58 0.95
C GLU A 61 4.82 -9.55 1.92
N SER A 62 3.69 -8.95 1.52
CA SER A 62 2.44 -8.96 2.29
C SER A 62 1.90 -10.38 2.44
N ALA A 63 1.87 -11.17 1.36
CA ALA A 63 1.41 -12.55 1.40
C ALA A 63 2.27 -13.39 2.35
N LYS A 64 3.60 -13.22 2.31
CA LYS A 64 4.53 -13.88 3.24
C LYS A 64 4.30 -13.46 4.69
N ALA A 65 4.13 -12.16 4.95
CA ALA A 65 3.84 -11.65 6.28
C ALA A 65 2.50 -12.18 6.84
N SER A 66 1.48 -12.25 5.98
CA SER A 66 0.17 -12.80 6.34
C SER A 66 0.21 -14.31 6.55
N ALA A 67 0.98 -15.06 5.75
CA ALA A 67 1.09 -16.50 5.83
C ALA A 67 1.61 -16.99 7.20
N LEU A 68 2.48 -16.23 7.86
CA LEU A 68 3.03 -16.57 9.18
C LEU A 68 1.97 -16.55 10.29
N LEU A 69 0.97 -15.68 10.19
CA LEU A 69 -0.06 -15.48 11.20
C LEU A 69 -1.39 -16.15 10.83
N TRP A 70 -1.54 -16.59 9.57
CA TRP A 70 -2.76 -17.20 9.06
C TRP A 70 -3.19 -18.48 9.81
N PRO A 71 -2.31 -19.46 10.10
CA PRO A 71 -2.68 -20.65 10.85
C PRO A 71 -3.15 -20.31 12.28
N GLN A 72 -2.53 -19.30 12.89
CA GLN A 72 -2.86 -18.84 14.24
C GLN A 72 -4.23 -18.16 14.27
N LEU A 73 -4.57 -17.40 13.22
CA LEU A 73 -5.90 -16.81 13.07
C LEU A 73 -6.99 -17.88 12.89
N MET A 74 -6.74 -18.91 12.07
CA MET A 74 -7.73 -19.99 11.82
C MET A 74 -8.00 -20.85 13.06
N ALA A 75 -7.03 -20.96 13.96
CA ALA A 75 -7.15 -21.70 15.22
C ALA A 75 -7.59 -20.81 16.40
N ALA A 76 -7.80 -19.51 16.20
CA ALA A 76 -8.11 -18.58 17.27
C ALA A 76 -9.58 -18.65 17.70
N SER A 77 -9.82 -18.49 19.01
CA SER A 77 -11.16 -18.16 19.49
C SER A 77 -11.62 -16.80 18.94
N PRO A 78 -12.92 -16.52 18.84
CA PRO A 78 -13.43 -15.24 18.32
C PRO A 78 -12.81 -14.00 19.01
N THR A 79 -12.55 -14.09 20.31
CA THR A 79 -11.93 -13.00 21.08
C THR A 79 -10.43 -12.84 20.81
N ALA A 80 -9.70 -13.91 20.56
CA ALA A 80 -8.29 -13.86 20.18
C ALA A 80 -8.08 -13.50 18.70
N ALA A 81 -9.04 -13.86 17.84
CA ALA A 81 -9.01 -13.62 16.41
C ALA A 81 -8.91 -12.12 16.09
N TRP A 82 -9.54 -11.25 16.88
CA TRP A 82 -9.47 -9.80 16.67
C TRP A 82 -8.04 -9.25 16.80
N GLY A 83 -7.31 -9.62 17.86
CA GLY A 83 -5.93 -9.19 18.06
C GLY A 83 -4.97 -9.73 16.98
N LEU A 84 -5.20 -10.97 16.53
CA LEU A 84 -4.46 -11.56 15.41
C LEU A 84 -4.77 -10.88 14.07
N TRP A 85 -6.03 -10.48 13.84
CA TRP A 85 -6.44 -9.69 12.68
C TRP A 85 -5.74 -8.34 12.60
N LEU A 86 -5.62 -7.61 13.72
CA LEU A 86 -4.91 -6.33 13.76
C LEU A 86 -3.41 -6.49 13.46
N ARG A 87 -2.79 -7.57 13.94
CA ARG A 87 -1.39 -7.90 13.65
C ARG A 87 -1.19 -8.30 12.20
N LEU A 88 -2.11 -9.09 11.64
CA LEU A 88 -2.14 -9.44 10.22
C LEU A 88 -2.28 -8.21 9.34
N GLY A 89 -3.22 -7.31 9.64
CA GLY A 89 -3.43 -6.07 8.91
C GLY A 89 -2.20 -5.16 8.96
N SER A 90 -1.64 -4.92 10.15
CA SER A 90 -0.46 -4.06 10.29
C SER A 90 0.80 -4.62 9.62
N GLY A 91 1.04 -5.92 9.72
CA GLY A 91 2.15 -6.60 9.06
C GLY A 91 1.99 -6.67 7.54
N GLY A 92 0.80 -7.08 7.07
CA GLY A 92 0.49 -7.24 5.65
C GLY A 92 0.41 -5.93 4.88
N LEU A 93 -0.13 -4.86 5.46
CA LEU A 93 -0.24 -3.58 4.77
C LEU A 93 1.06 -2.78 4.74
N ARG A 94 2.06 -3.13 5.55
CA ARG A 94 3.31 -2.36 5.66
C ARG A 94 4.11 -2.28 4.34
N PRO A 95 4.32 -3.38 3.60
CA PRO A 95 4.94 -3.33 2.28
C PRO A 95 4.18 -2.44 1.27
N TYR A 96 2.84 -2.52 1.28
CA TYR A 96 2.00 -1.70 0.40
C TYR A 96 2.06 -0.23 0.74
N HIS A 97 1.95 0.12 2.03
CA HIS A 97 2.03 1.50 2.50
C HIS A 97 3.37 2.12 2.08
N SER A 98 4.49 1.47 2.41
CA SER A 98 5.83 1.97 2.10
C SER A 98 6.02 2.26 0.61
N ARG A 99 5.64 1.32 -0.27
CA ARG A 99 5.81 1.48 -1.72
C ARG A 99 4.85 2.51 -2.31
N THR A 100 3.62 2.58 -1.82
CA THR A 100 2.64 3.55 -2.30
C THR A 100 3.07 4.97 -1.96
N THR A 101 3.56 5.20 -0.74
CA THR A 101 4.09 6.51 -0.32
C THR A 101 5.34 6.89 -1.10
N ALA A 102 6.26 5.94 -1.33
CA ALA A 102 7.45 6.17 -2.16
C ALA A 102 7.09 6.53 -3.62
N ASN A 103 6.07 5.88 -4.19
CA ASN A 103 5.61 6.18 -5.55
C ASN A 103 5.08 7.61 -5.67
N VAL A 104 4.25 8.07 -4.72
CA VAL A 104 3.75 9.45 -4.71
C VAL A 104 4.89 10.44 -4.63
N ALA A 105 5.84 10.24 -3.71
CA ALA A 105 6.99 11.13 -3.56
C ALA A 105 7.78 11.26 -4.86
N ARG A 106 8.02 10.15 -5.57
CA ARG A 106 8.69 10.17 -6.87
C ARG A 106 7.88 10.89 -7.93
N LEU A 107 6.59 10.61 -8.05
CA LEU A 107 5.74 11.27 -9.06
C LEU A 107 5.63 12.79 -8.82
N MET A 108 5.49 13.23 -7.57
CA MET A 108 5.51 14.65 -7.22
C MET A 108 6.84 15.30 -7.59
N SER A 109 7.97 14.64 -7.31
CA SER A 109 9.30 15.16 -7.67
C SER A 109 9.50 15.29 -9.18
N LYS A 110 8.92 14.39 -10.00
CA LYS A 110 8.98 14.45 -11.46
C LYS A 110 8.11 15.58 -12.03
N ARG A 111 7.02 15.95 -11.35
CA ARG A 111 6.10 17.00 -11.82
C ARG A 111 6.62 18.41 -11.54
N LEU A 112 7.47 18.57 -10.52
CA LEU A 112 8.09 19.85 -10.15
C LEU A 112 9.36 20.17 -10.95
N ARG A 113 9.80 19.28 -11.84
CA ARG A 113 10.92 19.48 -12.76
C ARG A 113 10.39 19.79 -14.15
#